data_AF-A0AA39ICX1-F1
#
_entry.id   AF-A0AA39ICX1-F1
#
_cell.length_a   1.000
_cell.length_b   1.000
_cell.length_c   1.000
_cell.angle_alpha   90.00
_cell.angle_beta   90.00
_cell.angle_gamma   90.00
#
_symmetry.space_group_name_H-M   'P 1'
#
loop_
_entity.id
_entity.type
_entity.pdbx_description
1 polymer ?
#
loop_
_entity_poly.entity_id
_entity_poly.type
_entity_poly.pdbx_seq_one_letter_code
_entity_poly.pdbx_strand_id
1 'polypeptide(L)'
;MLRLSTFFAVSFLLLSTFSALQIRSSFECRLCRELTRAVLPQLKLIEEGSRPENIPQPIWNALRESLPSINSDPQCSRTCSRGPMPFAVEFLVNNNNVTCSLCQQLMKTGKSSVSGGEEYFVANLKTSCEHLGLLESYCEMIVDENGRDMYVLDKANVDPLAGCTKIKLC
;
A
#
# COMPACT_ATOMS: atom_id res chain seq x y z
N MET A 1 -43.21 -33.39 23.55
CA MET A 1 -42.69 -32.00 23.47
C MET A 1 -41.20 -31.96 23.85
N LEU A 2 -40.32 -32.66 23.11
CA LEU A 2 -38.89 -32.77 23.48
C LEU A 2 -37.96 -33.00 22.27
N ARG A 3 -38.38 -32.59 21.07
CA ARG A 3 -37.60 -32.80 19.82
C ARG A 3 -37.35 -31.53 19.00
N LEU A 4 -37.83 -30.37 19.43
CA LEU A 4 -37.70 -29.12 18.66
C LEU A 4 -36.62 -28.16 19.19
N SER A 5 -36.09 -28.38 20.39
CA SER A 5 -35.15 -27.46 21.05
C SER A 5 -33.68 -27.75 20.77
N THR A 6 -33.32 -28.92 20.26
CA THR A 6 -31.92 -29.29 19.99
C THR A 6 -31.41 -28.84 18.62
N PHE A 7 -32.30 -28.59 17.64
CA PHE A 7 -31.88 -28.13 16.31
C PHE A 7 -31.48 -26.65 16.26
N PHE A 8 -32.00 -25.81 17.15
CA PHE A 8 -31.63 -24.38 17.17
C PHE A 8 -30.28 -24.11 17.85
N ALA A 9 -29.89 -24.92 18.83
CA ALA A 9 -28.62 -24.74 19.54
C ALA A 9 -27.40 -25.07 18.66
N VAL A 10 -27.52 -26.04 17.76
CA VAL A 10 -26.43 -26.46 16.88
C VAL A 10 -26.20 -25.44 15.74
N SER A 11 -27.26 -24.83 15.21
CA SER A 11 -27.16 -23.80 14.17
C SER A 11 -26.52 -22.50 14.68
N PHE A 12 -26.74 -22.11 15.95
CA PHE A 12 -26.15 -20.90 16.53
C PHE A 12 -24.66 -21.08 16.89
N LEU A 13 -24.24 -22.30 17.23
CA LEU A 13 -22.83 -22.65 17.49
C LEU A 13 -21.99 -22.76 16.20
N LEU A 14 -22.61 -23.03 15.05
CA LEU A 14 -21.92 -23.06 13.76
C LEU A 14 -21.72 -21.65 13.16
N LEU A 15 -22.60 -20.69 13.45
CA LEU A 15 -22.47 -19.31 12.95
C LEU A 15 -21.40 -18.47 13.70
N SER A 16 -21.10 -18.81 14.96
CA SER A 16 -20.11 -18.06 15.75
C SER A 16 -18.64 -18.39 15.42
N THR A 17 -18.38 -19.45 14.64
CA THR A 17 -17.02 -19.82 14.22
C THR A 17 -16.62 -19.27 12.85
N PHE A 18 -17.56 -18.75 12.05
CA PHE A 18 -17.24 -18.11 10.76
C PHE A 18 -16.58 -16.73 10.90
N SER A 19 -16.65 -16.10 12.07
CA SER A 19 -16.02 -14.78 12.30
C SER A 19 -14.50 -14.83 12.54
N ALA A 20 -13.90 -16.01 12.65
CA ALA A 20 -12.48 -16.16 12.98
C ALA A 20 -11.56 -16.47 11.80
N LEU A 21 -12.11 -16.75 10.61
CA LEU A 21 -11.32 -16.73 9.37
C LEU A 21 -11.24 -15.31 8.81
N GLN A 22 -10.72 -14.37 9.60
CA GLN A 22 -10.07 -13.20 9.01
C GLN A 22 -8.82 -13.72 8.31
N ILE A 23 -8.97 -14.14 7.06
CA ILE A 23 -7.83 -14.34 6.17
C ILE A 23 -7.11 -12.99 6.16
N ARG A 24 -5.99 -12.88 6.90
CA ARG A 24 -5.13 -11.70 6.83
C ARG A 24 -4.76 -11.55 5.37
N SER A 25 -5.34 -10.54 4.72
CA SER A 25 -4.95 -10.17 3.37
C SER A 25 -3.46 -9.85 3.41
N SER A 26 -2.71 -10.36 2.44
CA SER A 26 -1.29 -10.05 2.33
C SER A 26 -1.09 -8.53 2.15
N PHE A 27 0.10 -8.03 2.49
CA PHE A 27 0.42 -6.61 2.32
C PHE A 27 0.16 -6.16 0.88
N GLU A 28 0.52 -7.00 -0.09
CA GLU A 28 0.34 -6.81 -1.52
C GLU A 28 -1.13 -6.63 -1.91
N CYS A 29 -2.01 -7.46 -1.34
CA CYS A 29 -3.45 -7.36 -1.58
C CYS A 29 -4.04 -6.07 -0.99
N ARG A 30 -3.62 -5.68 0.22
CA ARG A 30 -4.06 -4.42 0.84
C ARG A 30 -3.58 -3.22 0.03
N LEU A 31 -2.30 -3.22 -0.33
CA LEU A 31 -1.66 -2.17 -1.09
C LEU A 31 -2.34 -1.96 -2.44
N CYS A 32 -2.59 -3.05 -3.19
CA CYS A 32 -3.32 -2.98 -4.46
C CYS A 32 -4.71 -2.34 -4.28
N ARG A 33 -5.48 -2.75 -3.26
CA ARG A 33 -6.83 -2.23 -3.02
C ARG A 33 -6.83 -0.75 -2.68
N GLU A 34 -5.86 -0.27 -1.92
CA GLU A 34 -5.75 1.16 -1.65
C GLU A 34 -5.38 1.93 -2.92
N LEU A 35 -4.48 1.40 -3.74
CA LEU A 35 -4.13 2.06 -5.00
C LEU A 35 -5.32 2.14 -5.94
N THR A 36 -6.05 1.04 -6.14
CA THR A 36 -7.23 1.06 -7.02
C THR A 36 -8.30 2.01 -6.50
N ARG A 37 -8.52 2.06 -5.17
CA ARG A 37 -9.46 2.99 -4.54
C ARG A 37 -9.06 4.46 -4.74
N ALA A 38 -7.76 4.76 -4.65
CA ALA A 38 -7.21 6.09 -4.87
C ALA A 38 -7.34 6.52 -6.35
N VAL A 39 -7.06 5.61 -7.28
CA VAL A 39 -6.82 5.92 -8.69
C VAL A 39 -8.07 5.87 -9.55
N LEU A 40 -8.88 4.81 -9.42
CA LEU A 40 -10.02 4.59 -10.32
C LEU A 40 -11.04 5.74 -10.33
N PRO A 41 -11.37 6.39 -9.19
CA PRO A 41 -12.26 7.55 -9.21
C PRO A 41 -11.70 8.76 -9.98
N GLN A 42 -10.38 8.84 -10.12
CA GLN A 42 -9.66 9.95 -10.76
C GLN A 42 -9.17 9.62 -12.16
N LEU A 43 -9.55 8.46 -12.72
CA LEU A 43 -9.00 7.92 -13.96
C LEU A 43 -8.99 8.94 -15.11
N LYS A 44 -10.12 9.63 -15.31
CA LYS A 44 -10.26 10.64 -16.37
C LYS A 44 -9.24 11.78 -16.25
N LEU A 45 -9.03 12.31 -15.03
CA LEU A 45 -8.05 13.38 -14.80
C LEU A 45 -6.62 12.90 -15.09
N ILE A 46 -6.32 11.65 -14.74
CA ILE A 46 -5.00 11.05 -14.94
C ILE A 46 -4.74 10.79 -16.44
N GLU A 47 -5.75 10.30 -17.17
CA GLU A 47 -5.69 10.09 -18.63
C GLU A 47 -5.55 11.41 -19.40
N GLU A 48 -6.22 12.48 -18.95
CA GLU A 48 -6.08 13.83 -19.51
C GLU A 48 -4.71 14.47 -19.21
N GLY A 49 -3.88 13.85 -18.37
CA GLY A 49 -2.55 14.33 -18.03
C GLY A 49 -2.54 15.53 -17.06
N SER A 50 -3.68 15.84 -16.45
CA SER A 50 -3.85 16.94 -15.51
C SER A 50 -3.24 16.58 -14.14
N ARG A 51 -1.92 16.78 -13.99
CA ARG A 51 -1.20 16.50 -12.74
C ARG A 51 -1.66 17.46 -11.62
N PRO A 52 -2.12 16.94 -10.46
CA PRO A 52 -2.34 17.77 -9.28
C PRO A 52 -1.03 18.42 -8.80
N GLU A 53 -1.07 19.70 -8.42
CA GLU A 53 0.13 20.45 -8.03
C GLU A 53 0.95 19.75 -6.95
N ASN A 54 0.25 19.11 -6.01
CA ASN A 54 0.77 18.47 -4.82
C ASN A 54 1.36 17.06 -5.05
N ILE A 55 1.23 16.48 -6.25
CA ILE A 55 1.84 15.18 -6.57
C ILE A 55 3.17 15.41 -7.30
N PRO A 56 4.31 14.98 -6.73
CA PRO A 56 5.61 15.11 -7.38
C PRO A 56 5.65 14.44 -8.76
N GLN A 57 6.37 15.03 -9.71
CA GLN A 57 6.44 14.54 -11.10
C GLN A 57 6.86 13.06 -11.22
N PRO A 58 7.84 12.54 -10.44
CA PRO A 58 8.20 11.12 -10.52
C PRO A 58 7.04 10.20 -10.11
N ILE A 59 6.32 10.56 -9.04
CA ILE A 59 5.15 9.80 -8.56
C ILE A 59 4.02 9.88 -9.58
N TRP A 60 3.80 11.04 -10.19
CA TRP A 60 2.80 11.19 -11.25
C TRP A 60 3.10 10.34 -12.48
N ASN A 61 4.35 10.32 -12.94
CA ASN A 61 4.76 9.49 -14.07
C ASN A 61 4.54 8.01 -13.77
N ALA A 62 4.97 7.56 -12.59
CA ALA A 62 4.78 6.21 -12.11
C ALA A 62 3.29 5.82 -12.01
N LEU A 63 2.44 6.75 -11.59
CA LEU A 63 0.99 6.56 -11.52
C LEU A 63 0.39 6.29 -12.90
N ARG A 64 0.74 7.13 -13.89
CA ARG A 64 0.28 6.97 -15.27
C ARG A 64 0.77 5.66 -15.88
N GLU A 65 2.02 5.30 -15.65
CA GLU A 65 2.58 4.03 -16.12
C GLU A 65 1.89 2.82 -15.49
N SER A 66 1.37 2.96 -14.28
CA SER A 66 0.63 1.90 -13.57
C SER A 66 -0.84 1.78 -14.02
N LEU A 67 -1.42 2.79 -14.67
CA LEU A 67 -2.85 2.83 -15.05
C LEU A 67 -3.33 1.61 -15.83
N PRO A 68 -2.65 1.13 -16.90
CA PRO A 68 -3.14 -0.02 -17.66
C PRO A 68 -3.29 -1.27 -16.79
N SER A 69 -2.38 -1.45 -15.84
CA SER A 69 -2.40 -2.59 -14.92
C SER A 69 -3.54 -2.46 -13.89
N ILE A 70 -3.72 -1.26 -13.32
CA ILE A 70 -4.83 -0.94 -12.38
C ILE A 70 -6.18 -1.20 -13.07
N ASN A 71 -6.34 -0.78 -14.31
CA ASN A 71 -7.58 -1.00 -15.09
C ASN A 71 -7.80 -2.47 -15.45
N SER A 72 -6.73 -3.27 -15.57
CA SER A 72 -6.83 -4.70 -15.89
C SER A 72 -7.26 -5.59 -14.71
N ASP A 73 -7.11 -5.09 -13.47
CA ASP A 73 -7.52 -5.79 -12.24
C ASP A 73 -8.06 -4.80 -11.18
N PRO A 74 -9.20 -4.13 -11.44
CA PRO A 74 -9.71 -3.06 -10.57
C PRO A 74 -10.12 -3.55 -9.18
N GLN A 75 -10.36 -4.86 -9.03
CA GLN A 75 -10.72 -5.51 -7.77
C GLN A 75 -9.53 -6.20 -7.09
N CYS A 76 -8.32 -6.10 -7.66
CA CYS A 76 -7.14 -6.80 -7.19
C CYS A 76 -7.33 -8.32 -7.06
N SER A 77 -8.22 -8.90 -7.87
CA SER A 77 -8.58 -10.32 -7.77
C SER A 77 -7.36 -11.19 -8.03
N ARG A 78 -6.54 -10.84 -9.01
CA ARG A 78 -5.34 -11.64 -9.32
C ARG A 78 -4.28 -11.47 -8.25
N THR A 79 -4.08 -10.26 -7.73
CA THR A 79 -3.12 -9.97 -6.64
C THR A 79 -3.53 -10.63 -5.32
N CYS A 80 -4.83 -10.71 -5.02
CA CYS A 80 -5.33 -11.25 -3.77
C CYS A 80 -5.61 -12.77 -3.80
N SER A 81 -5.73 -13.40 -4.98
CA SER A 81 -6.11 -14.82 -5.10
C SER A 81 -4.96 -15.78 -5.36
N ARG A 82 -3.81 -15.29 -5.84
CA ARG A 82 -2.64 -16.14 -6.09
C ARG A 82 -1.74 -16.12 -4.85
N GLY A 83 -1.45 -17.29 -4.28
CA GLY A 83 -0.31 -17.48 -3.36
C GLY A 83 1.01 -17.01 -4.02
N PRO A 84 2.15 -17.01 -3.30
CA PRO A 84 3.28 -16.06 -3.39
C PRO A 84 3.91 -15.94 -4.79
N MET A 85 3.17 -15.38 -5.72
CA MET A 85 3.57 -14.98 -7.05
C MET A 85 3.58 -13.45 -7.09
N PRO A 86 4.44 -12.87 -7.94
CA PRO A 86 4.59 -11.44 -8.01
C PRO A 86 3.24 -10.81 -8.33
N PHE A 87 2.94 -9.70 -7.64
CA PHE A 87 1.77 -8.86 -7.86
C PHE A 87 1.25 -8.95 -9.29
N ALA A 88 -0.05 -9.23 -9.45
CA ALA A 88 -0.65 -9.24 -10.79
C ALA A 88 -0.75 -7.84 -11.39
N VAL A 89 -0.62 -6.81 -10.57
CA VAL A 89 -0.09 -5.53 -11.01
C VAL A 89 1.42 -5.71 -11.10
N GLU A 90 1.89 -6.35 -12.18
CA GLU A 90 3.31 -6.70 -12.42
C GLU A 90 4.25 -5.49 -12.24
N PHE A 91 3.67 -4.29 -12.33
CA PHE A 91 4.31 -3.02 -12.10
C PHE A 91 4.51 -2.62 -10.63
N LEU A 92 3.79 -3.12 -9.62
CA LEU A 92 3.89 -2.61 -8.22
C LEU A 92 5.17 -2.93 -7.45
N VAL A 93 6.09 -3.71 -8.05
CA VAL A 93 7.46 -3.91 -7.54
C VAL A 93 8.54 -3.67 -8.61
N ASN A 94 8.22 -3.00 -9.73
CA ASN A 94 9.24 -2.50 -10.67
C ASN A 94 9.83 -1.14 -10.22
N ASN A 95 11.10 -0.88 -10.52
CA ASN A 95 11.87 0.29 -10.07
C ASN A 95 11.28 1.67 -10.46
N ASN A 96 10.31 1.72 -11.36
CA ASN A 96 9.66 2.95 -11.84
C ASN A 96 8.19 3.10 -11.40
N ASN A 97 7.72 2.28 -10.45
CA ASN A 97 6.32 2.30 -10.06
C ASN A 97 6.00 3.27 -8.92
N VAL A 98 4.71 3.35 -8.58
CA VAL A 98 4.19 4.27 -7.54
C VAL A 98 4.78 3.93 -6.17
N THR A 99 4.83 2.66 -5.78
CA THR A 99 5.41 2.16 -4.52
C THR A 99 6.88 2.54 -4.36
N CYS A 100 7.70 2.26 -5.37
CA CYS A 100 9.13 2.53 -5.41
C CYS A 100 9.41 4.04 -5.43
N SER A 101 8.63 4.80 -6.21
CA SER A 101 8.73 6.25 -6.26
C SER A 101 8.37 6.89 -4.91
N LEU A 102 7.31 6.41 -4.26
CA LEU A 102 6.91 6.88 -2.93
C LEU A 102 7.92 6.50 -1.87
N CYS A 103 8.40 5.26 -1.86
CA CYS A 103 9.44 4.83 -0.93
C CYS A 103 10.69 5.69 -1.04
N GLN A 104 11.19 5.93 -2.26
CA GLN A 104 12.37 6.77 -2.47
C GLN A 104 12.12 8.21 -2.04
N GLN A 105 10.91 8.74 -2.26
CA GLN A 105 10.54 10.07 -1.78
C GLN A 105 10.51 10.12 -0.25
N LEU A 106 9.92 9.12 0.41
CA LEU A 106 9.85 9.01 1.87
C LEU A 106 11.26 8.93 2.47
N MET A 107 12.15 8.08 1.97
CA MET A 107 13.55 8.02 2.45
C MET A 107 14.30 9.35 2.25
N LYS A 108 14.08 10.04 1.12
CA LYS A 108 14.66 11.38 0.89
C LYS A 108 14.17 12.39 1.93
N THR A 109 12.88 12.37 2.27
CA THR A 109 12.31 13.25 3.30
C THR A 109 12.76 12.84 4.71
N GLY A 110 12.84 11.54 4.99
CA GLY A 110 13.20 10.97 6.28
C GLY A 110 14.61 11.33 6.71
N LYS A 111 15.54 11.49 5.76
CA LYS A 111 16.96 11.80 6.02
C LYS A 111 17.19 13.00 6.94
N SER A 112 16.34 14.04 6.88
CA SER A 112 16.46 15.22 7.76
C SER A 112 15.95 14.98 9.19
N SER A 113 15.13 13.95 9.38
CA SER A 113 14.46 13.62 10.65
C SER A 113 15.11 12.46 11.42
N VAL A 114 16.11 11.79 10.86
CA VAL A 114 16.72 10.58 11.46
C VAL A 114 17.36 10.82 12.84
N SER A 115 17.83 12.05 13.09
CA SER A 115 18.45 12.45 14.37
C SER A 115 17.42 12.58 15.51
N GLY A 116 16.14 12.76 15.20
CA GLY A 116 15.06 12.86 16.18
C GLY A 116 14.58 11.52 16.75
N GLY A 117 15.13 10.40 16.27
CA GLY A 117 14.74 9.06 16.68
C GLY A 117 13.65 8.44 15.78
N GLU A 118 13.38 7.15 15.97
CA GLU A 118 12.46 6.36 15.13
C GLU A 118 11.04 6.91 15.13
N GLU A 119 10.48 7.23 16.30
CA GLU A 119 9.10 7.73 16.43
C GLU A 119 8.92 9.06 15.69
N TYR A 120 9.84 10.01 15.89
CA TYR A 120 9.82 11.29 15.20
C TYR A 120 10.00 11.14 13.68
N PHE A 121 10.90 10.26 13.27
CA PHE A 121 11.12 9.93 11.86
C PHE A 121 9.83 9.39 11.21
N VAL A 122 9.19 8.39 11.82
CA VAL A 122 7.96 7.79 11.29
C VAL A 122 6.82 8.80 11.26
N ALA A 123 6.67 9.63 12.30
CA ALA A 123 5.67 10.70 12.32
C ALA A 123 5.90 11.70 11.18
N ASN A 124 7.15 12.11 10.94
CA ASN A 124 7.49 13.02 9.85
C ASN A 124 7.23 12.41 8.47
N LEU A 125 7.45 11.10 8.30
CA LEU A 125 7.05 10.40 7.08
C LEU A 125 5.53 10.42 6.85
N LYS A 126 4.73 10.19 7.91
CA LYS A 126 3.27 10.27 7.82
C LYS A 126 2.78 11.66 7.44
N THR A 127 3.31 12.70 8.09
CA THR A 127 2.99 14.09 7.72
C THR A 127 3.35 14.39 6.26
N SER A 128 4.40 13.77 5.73
CA SER A 128 4.74 13.91 4.31
C SER A 128 3.72 13.27 3.36
N CYS A 129 2.98 12.26 3.82
CA CYS A 129 1.91 11.61 3.04
C CYS A 129 0.66 12.49 2.91
N GLU A 130 0.35 13.34 3.89
CA GLU A 130 -0.81 14.24 3.90
C GLU A 130 -0.86 15.17 2.67
N HIS A 131 0.31 15.45 2.08
CA HIS A 131 0.42 16.32 0.92
C HIS A 131 0.22 15.60 -0.42
N LEU A 132 0.04 14.28 -0.46
CA LEU A 132 -0.04 13.52 -1.70
C LEU A 132 -1.46 13.39 -2.28
N GLY A 133 -2.45 14.01 -1.64
CA GLY A 133 -3.82 14.06 -2.12
C GLY A 133 -4.39 12.65 -2.30
N LEU A 134 -4.71 12.26 -3.53
CA LEU A 134 -5.32 10.96 -3.81
C LEU A 134 -4.46 9.75 -3.36
N LEU A 135 -3.14 9.94 -3.19
CA LEU A 135 -2.22 8.88 -2.75
C LEU A 135 -1.92 8.89 -1.24
N GLU A 136 -2.57 9.74 -0.46
CA GLU A 136 -2.32 9.89 0.98
C GLU A 136 -2.43 8.55 1.73
N SER A 137 -3.60 7.91 1.73
CA SER A 137 -3.80 6.64 2.44
C SER A 137 -2.91 5.50 1.93
N TYR A 138 -2.56 5.53 0.64
CA TYR A 138 -1.63 4.58 0.05
C TYR A 138 -0.20 4.78 0.59
N CYS A 139 0.24 6.04 0.70
CA CYS A 139 1.53 6.40 1.29
C CYS A 139 1.58 6.06 2.78
N GLU A 140 0.53 6.39 3.55
CA GLU A 140 0.48 6.08 4.97
C GLU A 140 0.58 4.58 5.23
N MET A 141 -0.09 3.76 4.42
CA MET A 141 0.02 2.29 4.51
C MET A 141 1.46 1.80 4.31
N ILE A 142 2.22 2.42 3.41
CA ILE A 142 3.64 2.11 3.21
C ILE A 142 4.44 2.48 4.47
N VAL A 143 4.20 3.65 5.04
CA VAL A 143 4.88 4.13 6.25
C VAL A 143 4.54 3.26 7.47
N ASP A 144 3.28 2.84 7.62
CA ASP A 144 2.85 1.98 8.72
C ASP A 144 3.55 0.62 8.70
N GLU A 145 3.70 0.02 7.52
CA GLU A 145 4.30 -1.31 7.40
C GLU A 145 5.84 -1.25 7.39
N ASN A 146 6.45 -0.19 6.84
CA ASN A 146 7.88 -0.15 6.55
C ASN A 146 8.65 1.00 7.22
N GLY A 147 7.99 1.93 7.91
CA GLY A 147 8.61 3.16 8.42
C GLY A 147 9.78 2.90 9.38
N ARG A 148 9.71 1.84 10.19
CA ARG A 148 10.80 1.39 11.05
C ARG A 148 12.01 0.90 10.25
N ASP A 149 11.79 0.10 9.22
CA ASP A 149 12.88 -0.39 8.38
C ASP A 149 13.52 0.75 7.58
N MET A 150 12.71 1.70 7.09
CA MET A 150 13.19 2.94 6.47
C MET A 150 14.09 3.73 7.45
N TYR A 151 13.69 3.87 8.71
CA TYR A 151 14.52 4.52 9.73
C TYR A 151 15.88 3.83 9.91
N VAL A 152 15.89 2.49 9.99
CA VAL A 152 17.13 1.70 10.13
C VAL A 152 18.04 1.91 8.92
N LEU A 153 17.47 1.95 7.71
CA LEU A 153 18.21 2.16 6.47
C LEU A 153 18.77 3.57 6.34
N ASP A 154 17.97 4.60 6.66
CA ASP A 154 18.43 6.00 6.65
C ASP A 154 19.50 6.25 7.71
N LYS A 155 19.36 5.65 8.89
CA LYS A 155 20.38 5.73 9.96
C LYS A 155 21.72 5.11 9.53
N ALA A 156 21.66 4.08 8.68
CA ALA A 156 22.83 3.46 8.08
C ALA A 156 23.32 4.19 6.81
N ASN A 157 22.74 5.33 6.45
CA ASN A 157 23.03 6.08 5.22
C ASN A 157 22.93 5.22 3.95
N VAL A 158 21.98 4.29 3.89
CA VAL A 158 21.71 3.49 2.69
C VAL A 158 21.07 4.39 1.62
N ASP A 159 21.50 4.26 0.37
CA ASP A 159 20.89 4.97 -0.76
C ASP A 159 19.39 4.64 -0.87
N PRO A 160 18.50 5.63 -1.14
CA PRO A 160 17.06 5.39 -1.20
C PRO A 160 16.62 4.26 -2.12
N LEU A 161 17.19 4.13 -3.34
CA LEU A 161 16.79 3.07 -4.26
C LEU A 161 17.20 1.70 -3.71
N ALA A 162 18.44 1.60 -3.21
CA ALA A 162 18.93 0.37 -2.59
C ALA A 162 18.13 -0.01 -1.34
N GLY A 163 17.76 0.98 -0.52
CA GLY A 163 16.93 0.80 0.66
C GLY A 163 15.55 0.27 0.32
N CYS A 164 14.86 0.92 -0.61
CA CYS A 164 13.53 0.53 -1.08
C CYS A 164 13.50 -0.86 -1.74
N THR A 165 14.57 -1.22 -2.47
CA THR A 165 14.74 -2.58 -3.02
C THR A 165 14.86 -3.62 -1.91
N LYS A 166 15.59 -3.29 -0.84
CA LYS A 166 15.81 -4.21 0.29
C LYS A 166 14.52 -4.52 1.06
N ILE A 167 13.60 -3.55 1.14
CA ILE A 167 12.27 -3.71 1.76
C ILE A 167 11.17 -4.08 0.76
N LYS A 168 11.53 -4.47 -0.47
CA LYS A 168 10.61 -4.98 -1.50
C LYS A 168 9.51 -3.98 -1.91
N LEU A 169 9.80 -2.69 -1.83
CA LEU A 169 8.97 -1.61 -2.37
C LEU A 169 9.44 -1.17 -3.76
N CYS A 170 10.70 -1.48 -4.06
CA CYS A 170 11.27 -1.76 -5.37
C CYS A 170 11.78 -3.22 -5.33
#